data_AF-A0A958R2Z1-F1
#
_entry.id   AF-A0A958R2Z1-F1
#
_cell.length_a   1.000
_cell.length_b   1.000
_cell.length_c   1.000
_cell.angle_alpha   90.00
_cell.angle_beta   90.00
_cell.angle_gamma   90.00
#
_symmetry.space_group_name_H-M   'P 1'
#
loop_
_entity.id
_entity.type
_entity.pdbx_description
1 polymer ?
#
loop_
_entity_poly.entity_id
_entity_poly.type
_entity_poly.pdbx_seq_one_letter_code
_entity_poly.pdbx_strand_id
1 'polypeptide(L)'
;MEFCKLLATMLVLVLSSSAIAAGGSEYTQKKSKKLNLEVQIKERERILEDLIKKKNGTTDPDVRRKVVEEMTAVHSAMLESIEDYNKVSKDLEYRYPEKGDDTKRKYLPMRSRSLEQIEKEMGLDAVLSGAKERVDQKYAPIVEEAKKKEKSARGGAFAEIEQADEKQKRKKEREQQRERLRLVR
;
A
#
# COMPACT_ATOMS: atom_id res chain seq x y z
N MET A 1 -2.83 28.67 69.95
CA MET A 1 -3.98 27.98 69.29
C MET A 1 -4.19 28.37 67.83
N GLU A 2 -3.27 29.11 67.18
CA GLU A 2 -3.43 29.53 65.77
C GLU A 2 -2.78 28.56 64.76
N PHE A 3 -1.79 27.75 65.19
CA PHE A 3 -1.13 26.77 64.33
C PHE A 3 -2.03 25.59 63.91
N CYS A 4 -3.01 25.20 64.75
CA CYS A 4 -3.95 24.13 64.39
C CYS A 4 -4.97 24.56 63.31
N LYS A 5 -5.27 25.85 63.18
CA LYS A 5 -6.19 26.36 62.15
C LYS A 5 -5.54 26.35 60.76
N LEU A 6 -4.24 26.61 60.67
CA LEU A 6 -3.47 26.59 59.42
C LEU A 6 -3.27 25.18 58.84
N LEU A 7 -3.11 24.17 59.69
CA LEU A 7 -3.01 22.77 59.25
C LEU A 7 -4.36 22.21 58.77
N ALA A 8 -5.46 22.61 59.42
CA ALA A 8 -6.79 22.18 59.01
C ALA A 8 -7.22 22.77 57.65
N THR A 9 -6.87 24.03 57.36
CA THR A 9 -7.19 24.65 56.06
C THR A 9 -6.34 24.10 54.91
N MET A 10 -5.06 23.76 55.16
CA MET A 10 -4.22 23.07 54.17
C MET A 10 -4.71 21.65 53.86
N LEU A 11 -5.24 20.92 54.85
CA LEU A 11 -5.79 19.58 54.63
C LEU A 11 -7.08 19.60 53.78
N VAL A 12 -7.94 20.61 53.96
CA VAL A 12 -9.17 20.77 53.16
C VAL A 12 -8.85 21.16 51.72
N LEU A 13 -7.80 21.96 51.48
CA LEU A 13 -7.38 22.38 50.13
C LEU A 13 -6.74 21.25 49.29
N VAL A 14 -6.12 20.25 49.93
CA VAL A 14 -5.55 19.09 49.25
C VAL A 14 -6.62 18.04 48.90
N LEU A 15 -7.70 17.95 49.67
CA LEU A 15 -8.81 17.02 49.43
C LEU A 15 -9.80 17.49 48.35
N SER A 16 -9.84 18.78 48.00
CA SER A 16 -10.70 19.30 46.93
C SER A 16 -10.15 19.13 45.51
N SER A 17 -8.89 18.71 45.35
CA SER A 17 -8.23 18.63 44.03
C SER A 17 -8.29 17.25 43.35
N SER A 18 -8.95 16.24 43.94
CA SER A 18 -8.97 14.87 43.42
C SER A 18 -10.25 14.47 42.67
N ALA A 19 -11.19 15.40 42.44
CA ALA A 19 -12.49 15.09 41.83
C ALA A 19 -12.65 15.51 40.34
N ILE A 20 -11.57 15.90 39.64
CA ILE A 20 -11.62 16.31 38.22
C ILE A 20 -10.73 15.41 37.36
N ALA A 21 -11.04 14.11 37.23
CA ALA A 21 -10.30 13.28 36.26
C ALA A 21 -10.96 11.95 35.81
N ALA A 22 -12.24 11.70 36.09
CA ALA A 22 -12.85 10.41 35.72
C ALA A 22 -14.23 10.53 35.03
N GLY A 23 -14.52 11.67 34.42
CA GLY A 23 -15.75 11.93 33.67
C GLY A 23 -15.49 12.26 32.19
N GLY A 24 -14.56 11.56 31.54
CA GLY A 24 -14.47 11.65 30.08
C GLY A 24 -15.80 11.18 29.49
N SER A 25 -16.42 11.98 28.61
CA SER A 25 -17.67 11.57 27.96
C SER A 25 -17.47 10.21 27.27
N GLU A 26 -18.50 9.36 27.22
CA GLU A 26 -18.43 8.02 26.57
C GLU A 26 -17.77 8.09 25.17
N TYR A 27 -17.99 9.20 24.46
CA TYR A 27 -17.33 9.53 23.21
C TYR A 27 -15.78 9.56 23.31
N THR A 28 -15.20 10.24 24.30
CA THR A 28 -13.73 10.32 24.44
C THR A 28 -13.11 8.96 24.76
N GLN A 29 -13.79 8.14 25.56
CA GLN A 29 -13.38 6.77 25.86
C GLN A 29 -13.42 5.87 24.61
N LYS A 30 -14.50 5.93 23.83
CA LYS A 30 -14.61 5.18 22.58
C LYS A 30 -13.58 5.65 21.55
N LYS A 31 -13.32 6.97 21.48
CA LYS A 31 -12.30 7.55 20.60
C LYS A 31 -10.89 7.10 20.99
N SER A 32 -10.54 7.09 22.28
CA SER A 32 -9.23 6.60 22.73
C SER A 32 -9.08 5.10 22.49
N LYS A 33 -10.13 4.31 22.74
CA LYS A 33 -10.16 2.87 22.40
C LYS A 33 -9.90 2.65 20.90
N LYS A 34 -10.56 3.40 20.03
CA LYS A 34 -10.34 3.33 18.57
C LYS A 34 -8.88 3.60 18.20
N LEU A 35 -8.29 4.66 18.75
CA LEU A 35 -6.88 5.02 18.49
C LEU A 35 -5.91 3.94 18.97
N ASN A 36 -6.17 3.36 20.14
CA ASN A 36 -5.35 2.26 20.66
C ASN A 36 -5.42 1.02 19.77
N LEU A 37 -6.61 0.67 19.27
CA LEU A 37 -6.78 -0.44 18.31
C LEU A 37 -6.02 -0.17 17.00
N GLU A 38 -6.03 1.07 16.51
CA GLU A 38 -5.26 1.44 15.31
C GLU A 38 -3.75 1.26 15.52
N VAL A 39 -3.23 1.66 16.69
CA VAL A 39 -1.81 1.47 17.04
C VAL A 39 -1.48 -0.02 17.14
N GLN A 40 -2.35 -0.82 17.77
CA GLN A 40 -2.15 -2.28 17.88
C GLN A 40 -2.15 -2.98 16.52
N ILE A 41 -3.04 -2.59 15.61
CA ILE A 41 -3.08 -3.13 14.25
C ILE A 41 -1.77 -2.82 13.52
N LYS A 42 -1.31 -1.57 13.56
CA LYS A 42 -0.03 -1.15 12.95
C LYS A 42 1.17 -1.89 13.54
N GLU A 43 1.18 -2.13 14.85
CA GLU A 43 2.28 -2.86 15.48
C GLU A 43 2.27 -4.34 15.08
N ARG A 44 1.10 -4.97 15.01
CA ARG A 44 0.99 -6.36 14.51
C ARG A 44 1.35 -6.49 13.04
N GLU A 45 1.05 -5.48 12.21
CA GLU A 45 1.50 -5.44 10.81
C GLU A 45 3.03 -5.43 10.71
N ARG A 46 3.72 -4.68 11.56
CA ARG A 46 5.20 -4.68 11.62
C ARG A 46 5.75 -6.02 12.08
N ILE A 47 5.17 -6.61 13.12
CA ILE A 47 5.58 -7.94 13.61
C ILE A 47 5.40 -8.98 12.49
N LEU A 48 4.28 -8.93 11.76
CA LEU A 48 4.07 -9.80 10.59
C LEU A 48 5.13 -9.58 9.51
N GLU A 49 5.46 -8.33 9.19
CA GLU A 49 6.51 -8.01 8.23
C GLU A 49 7.86 -8.64 8.62
N ASP A 50 8.23 -8.55 9.89
CA ASP A 50 9.48 -9.12 10.40
C ASP A 50 9.46 -10.66 10.40
N LEU A 51 8.32 -11.27 10.73
CA LEU A 51 8.15 -12.72 10.64
C LEU A 51 8.21 -13.22 9.18
N ILE A 52 7.65 -12.48 8.23
CA ILE A 52 7.74 -12.80 6.80
C ILE A 52 9.20 -12.75 6.34
N LYS A 53 9.95 -11.72 6.74
CA LYS A 53 11.39 -11.63 6.46
C LYS A 53 12.15 -12.81 7.07
N LYS A 54 11.84 -13.18 8.31
CA LYS A 54 12.47 -14.32 9.01
C LYS A 54 12.15 -15.65 8.32
N LYS A 55 10.90 -15.88 7.91
CA LYS A 55 10.45 -17.06 7.14
C LYS A 55 11.23 -17.19 5.84
N ASN A 56 11.37 -16.08 5.10
CA ASN A 56 12.05 -16.04 3.81
C ASN A 56 13.58 -16.19 3.93
N GLY A 57 14.17 -15.69 5.01
CA GLY A 57 15.62 -15.78 5.26
C GLY A 57 16.09 -17.11 5.87
N THR A 58 15.19 -17.93 6.41
CA THR A 58 15.55 -19.17 7.10
C THR A 58 15.49 -20.37 6.17
N THR A 59 16.55 -21.17 6.14
CA THR A 59 16.63 -22.45 5.38
C THR A 59 16.19 -23.67 6.19
N ASP A 60 16.23 -23.57 7.52
CA ASP A 60 15.83 -24.64 8.44
C ASP A 60 14.29 -24.84 8.43
N PRO A 61 13.80 -26.05 8.09
CA PRO A 61 12.37 -26.34 8.03
C PRO A 61 11.66 -26.24 9.39
N ASP A 62 12.32 -26.60 10.50
CA ASP A 62 11.69 -26.59 11.82
C ASP A 62 11.50 -25.16 12.32
N VAL A 63 12.49 -24.31 12.10
CA VAL A 63 12.39 -22.87 12.41
C VAL A 63 11.34 -22.21 11.51
N ARG A 64 11.29 -22.57 10.22
CA ARG A 64 10.28 -22.06 9.30
C ARG A 64 8.86 -22.41 9.75
N ARG A 65 8.62 -23.64 10.23
CA ARG A 65 7.31 -24.05 10.75
C ARG A 65 6.89 -23.22 11.96
N LYS A 66 7.80 -23.03 12.93
CA LYS A 66 7.54 -22.19 14.11
C LYS A 66 7.21 -20.75 13.75
N VAL A 67 7.93 -20.18 12.79
CA VAL A 67 7.64 -18.81 12.30
C VAL A 67 6.25 -18.75 11.66
N VAL A 68 5.84 -19.76 10.89
CA VAL A 68 4.49 -19.80 10.31
C VAL A 68 3.42 -19.91 11.41
N GLU A 69 3.64 -20.72 12.44
CA GLU A 69 2.74 -20.81 13.60
C GLU A 69 2.61 -19.43 14.30
N GLU A 70 3.74 -18.74 14.55
CA GLU A 70 3.75 -17.37 15.08
C GLU A 70 3.00 -16.38 14.17
N MET A 71 3.19 -16.46 12.86
CA MET A 71 2.49 -15.61 11.89
C MET A 71 0.97 -15.80 11.95
N THR A 72 0.50 -17.05 12.04
CA THR A 72 -0.94 -17.33 12.14
C THR A 72 -1.54 -16.78 13.42
N ALA A 73 -0.83 -16.89 14.55
CA ALA A 73 -1.27 -16.34 15.83
C ALA A 73 -1.37 -14.81 15.77
N VAL A 74 -0.34 -14.13 15.26
CA VAL A 74 -0.34 -12.65 15.14
C VAL A 74 -1.43 -12.17 14.18
N HIS A 75 -1.62 -12.87 13.05
CA HIS A 75 -2.65 -12.54 12.07
C HIS A 75 -4.07 -12.68 12.64
N SER A 76 -4.34 -13.77 13.38
CA SER A 76 -5.64 -13.96 14.04
C SER A 76 -5.96 -12.84 15.02
N ALA A 77 -5.00 -12.49 15.90
CA ALA A 77 -5.17 -11.37 16.83
C ALA A 77 -5.36 -10.03 16.09
N MET A 78 -4.65 -9.80 14.98
CA MET A 78 -4.84 -8.61 14.16
C MET A 78 -6.25 -8.52 13.59
N LEU A 79 -6.82 -9.63 13.10
CA LEU A 79 -8.20 -9.67 12.59
C LEU A 79 -9.22 -9.33 13.68
N GLU A 80 -9.04 -9.85 14.90
CA GLU A 80 -9.90 -9.50 16.05
C GLU A 80 -9.87 -7.99 16.34
N SER A 81 -8.68 -7.37 16.33
CA SER A 81 -8.59 -5.93 16.55
C SER A 81 -9.15 -5.09 15.39
N ILE A 82 -9.08 -5.58 14.15
CA ILE A 82 -9.74 -4.94 13.01
C ILE A 82 -11.26 -5.00 13.18
N GLU A 83 -11.80 -6.13 13.62
CA GLU A 83 -13.23 -6.28 13.88
C GLU A 83 -13.70 -5.33 14.98
N ASP A 84 -12.98 -5.29 16.10
CA ASP A 84 -13.26 -4.38 17.22
C ASP A 84 -13.13 -2.91 16.81
N TYR A 85 -12.12 -2.57 16.00
CA TYR A 85 -11.96 -1.24 15.46
C TYR A 85 -13.18 -0.82 14.62
N ASN A 86 -13.66 -1.72 13.77
CA ASN A 86 -14.82 -1.48 12.91
C ASN A 86 -16.11 -1.35 13.73
N LYS A 87 -16.30 -2.17 14.78
CA LYS A 87 -17.42 -2.05 15.73
C LYS A 87 -17.42 -0.68 16.42
N VAL A 88 -16.30 -0.28 17.02
CA VAL A 88 -16.17 1.01 17.70
C VAL A 88 -16.35 2.18 16.74
N SER A 89 -15.85 2.06 15.51
CA SER A 89 -16.00 3.08 14.47
C SER A 89 -17.46 3.27 14.07
N LYS A 90 -18.21 2.18 13.84
CA LYS A 90 -19.66 2.23 13.59
C LYS A 90 -20.41 2.85 14.76
N ASP A 91 -20.10 2.43 15.97
CA ASP A 91 -20.72 2.96 17.19
C ASP A 91 -20.55 4.47 17.32
N LEU A 92 -19.35 4.98 17.03
CA LEU A 92 -19.05 6.41 17.05
C LEU A 92 -19.80 7.16 15.95
N GLU A 93 -19.90 6.59 14.76
CA GLU A 93 -20.63 7.17 13.61
C GLU A 93 -22.12 7.30 13.89
N TYR A 94 -22.76 6.25 14.44
CA TYR A 94 -24.21 6.25 14.69
C TYR A 94 -24.62 7.00 15.96
N ARG A 95 -23.86 6.90 17.05
CA ARG A 95 -24.26 7.52 18.34
C ARG A 95 -23.91 9.00 18.45
N TYR A 96 -22.91 9.47 17.71
CA TYR A 96 -22.41 10.84 17.81
C TYR A 96 -22.25 11.51 16.43
N PRO A 97 -23.32 11.58 15.60
CA PRO A 97 -23.27 12.14 14.26
C PRO A 97 -22.90 13.64 14.25
N GLU A 98 -23.19 14.37 15.32
CA GLU A 98 -22.87 15.79 15.50
C GLU A 98 -21.37 16.05 15.68
N LYS A 99 -20.58 15.02 15.99
CA LYS A 99 -19.11 15.07 16.02
C LYS A 99 -18.50 14.74 14.64
N GLY A 100 -19.34 14.70 13.60
CA GLY A 100 -19.17 13.98 12.33
C GLY A 100 -18.32 14.60 11.22
N ASP A 101 -18.08 15.91 11.22
CA ASP A 101 -17.48 16.56 10.03
C ASP A 101 -15.97 16.29 9.89
N ASP A 102 -15.26 16.02 10.99
CA ASP A 102 -13.88 15.52 10.98
C ASP A 102 -13.78 13.99 10.78
N THR A 103 -14.91 13.28 10.81
CA THR A 103 -14.94 11.81 10.90
C THR A 103 -15.29 11.13 9.59
N LYS A 104 -16.08 11.72 8.68
CA LYS A 104 -16.38 11.05 7.39
C LYS A 104 -15.16 10.71 6.52
N ARG A 105 -14.04 11.43 6.64
CA ARG A 105 -12.76 11.10 5.96
C ARG A 105 -11.87 10.10 6.70
N LYS A 106 -12.06 9.89 8.02
CA LYS A 106 -11.14 9.11 8.89
C LYS A 106 -11.69 7.76 9.35
N TYR A 107 -12.88 7.37 8.91
CA TYR A 107 -13.63 6.25 9.47
C TYR A 107 -14.07 5.27 8.38
N LEU A 108 -13.23 5.10 7.36
CA LEU A 108 -13.39 3.97 6.46
C LEU A 108 -13.16 2.68 7.26
N PRO A 109 -14.02 1.66 7.09
CA PRO A 109 -13.80 0.38 7.73
C PRO A 109 -12.47 -0.19 7.26
N MET A 110 -11.68 -0.68 8.21
CA MET A 110 -10.45 -1.39 7.89
C MET A 110 -10.79 -2.73 7.25
N ARG A 111 -10.17 -3.00 6.10
CA ARG A 111 -10.37 -4.26 5.37
C ARG A 111 -9.47 -5.34 5.98
N SER A 112 -10.07 -6.48 6.30
CA SER A 112 -9.32 -7.70 6.60
C SER A 112 -8.62 -8.20 5.33
N ARG A 113 -7.31 -8.45 5.41
CA ARG A 113 -6.51 -9.07 4.35
C ARG A 113 -6.16 -10.49 4.76
N SER A 114 -6.12 -11.40 3.80
CA SER A 114 -5.61 -12.76 4.04
C SER A 114 -4.11 -12.73 4.28
N LEU A 115 -3.58 -13.75 4.97
CA LEU A 115 -2.14 -13.86 5.22
C LEU A 115 -1.34 -13.92 3.90
N GLU A 116 -1.86 -14.63 2.89
CA GLU A 116 -1.26 -14.70 1.55
C GLU A 116 -1.19 -13.33 0.85
N GLN A 117 -2.25 -12.51 0.97
CA GLN A 117 -2.24 -11.15 0.42
C GLN A 117 -1.20 -10.28 1.12
N ILE A 118 -1.10 -10.38 2.44
CA ILE A 118 -0.09 -9.64 3.23
C ILE A 118 1.31 -10.08 2.83
N GLU A 119 1.55 -11.40 2.71
CA GLU A 119 2.83 -11.95 2.24
C GLU A 119 3.17 -11.46 0.83
N LYS A 120 2.19 -11.37 -0.07
CA LYS A 120 2.42 -10.88 -1.43
C LYS A 120 2.75 -9.39 -1.47
N GLU A 121 2.05 -8.59 -0.66
CA GLU A 121 2.25 -7.13 -0.58
C GLU A 121 3.56 -6.75 0.13
N MET A 122 3.96 -7.51 1.14
CA MET A 122 5.17 -7.27 1.94
C MET A 122 6.38 -8.10 1.50
N GLY A 123 6.17 -9.04 0.58
CA GLY A 123 7.17 -9.99 0.13
C GLY A 123 8.27 -9.39 -0.74
N LEU A 124 9.31 -10.18 -0.99
CA LEU A 124 10.45 -9.80 -1.83
C LEU A 124 10.00 -9.35 -3.22
N ASP A 125 8.99 -10.01 -3.79
CA ASP A 125 8.48 -9.71 -5.14
C ASP A 125 7.91 -8.30 -5.25
N ALA A 126 7.17 -7.84 -4.23
CA ALA A 126 6.64 -6.48 -4.21
C ALA A 126 7.75 -5.43 -4.07
N VAL A 127 8.77 -5.72 -3.26
CA VAL A 127 9.95 -4.86 -3.11
C VAL A 127 10.73 -4.79 -4.43
N LEU A 128 10.92 -5.93 -5.10
CA LEU A 128 11.62 -6.02 -6.39
C LEU A 128 10.84 -5.31 -7.50
N SER A 129 9.51 -5.49 -7.57
CA SER A 129 8.68 -4.79 -8.55
C SER A 129 8.72 -3.28 -8.35
N GLY A 130 8.64 -2.81 -7.10
CA GLY A 130 8.75 -1.39 -6.80
C GLY A 130 10.13 -0.81 -7.07
N ALA A 131 11.20 -1.57 -6.79
CA ALA A 131 12.56 -1.18 -7.14
C ALA A 131 12.75 -1.08 -8.66
N LYS A 132 12.27 -2.07 -9.40
CA LYS A 132 12.28 -2.06 -10.87
C LYS A 132 11.54 -0.84 -11.42
N GLU A 133 10.33 -0.57 -10.94
CA GLU A 133 9.55 0.59 -11.39
C GLU A 133 10.27 1.92 -11.15
N ARG A 134 10.91 2.09 -9.99
CA ARG A 134 11.72 3.30 -9.69
C ARG A 134 12.93 3.43 -10.61
N VAL A 135 13.60 2.32 -10.93
CA VAL A 135 14.69 2.29 -11.90
C VAL A 135 14.17 2.67 -13.28
N ASP A 136 13.10 2.02 -13.74
CA ASP A 136 12.48 2.30 -15.03
C ASP A 136 12.06 3.77 -15.14
N GLN A 137 11.43 4.36 -14.11
CA GLN A 137 11.07 5.78 -14.09
C GLN A 137 12.30 6.70 -14.16
N LYS A 138 13.37 6.39 -13.40
CA LYS A 138 14.57 7.22 -13.34
C LYS A 138 15.38 7.18 -14.63
N TYR A 139 15.41 6.04 -15.30
CA TYR A 139 16.22 5.81 -16.50
C TYR A 139 15.43 5.82 -17.81
N ALA A 140 14.09 5.86 -17.77
CA ALA A 140 13.23 5.95 -18.96
C ALA A 140 13.64 7.08 -19.92
N PRO A 141 13.96 8.31 -19.49
CA PRO A 141 14.35 9.38 -20.42
C PRO A 141 15.64 9.04 -21.19
N ILE A 142 16.62 8.43 -20.52
CA ILE A 142 17.91 8.07 -21.11
C ILE A 142 17.74 6.94 -22.12
N VAL A 143 16.89 5.96 -21.79
CA VAL A 143 16.59 4.82 -22.68
C VAL A 143 15.80 5.27 -23.91
N GLU A 144 14.84 6.19 -23.76
CA GLU A 144 14.08 6.72 -24.89
C GLU A 144 14.93 7.60 -25.80
N GLU A 145 15.86 8.40 -25.26
CA GLU A 145 16.84 9.14 -26.06
C GLU A 145 17.79 8.21 -26.83
N ALA A 146 18.26 7.13 -26.20
CA ALA A 146 19.11 6.13 -26.84
C ALA A 146 18.37 5.41 -27.98
N LYS A 147 17.12 4.97 -27.74
CA LYS A 147 16.28 4.33 -28.77
C LYS A 147 15.95 5.27 -29.92
N LYS A 148 15.73 6.57 -29.65
CA LYS A 148 15.47 7.58 -30.69
C LYS A 148 16.71 7.80 -31.57
N LYS A 149 17.92 7.81 -30.98
CA LYS A 149 19.19 7.88 -31.71
C LYS A 149 19.44 6.62 -32.55
N GLU A 150 19.18 5.43 -32.04
CA GLU A 150 19.28 4.19 -32.81
C GLU A 150 18.28 4.12 -33.97
N LYS A 151 17.04 4.55 -33.76
CA LYS A 151 16.03 4.62 -34.83
C LYS A 151 16.39 5.64 -35.90
N SER A 152 16.98 6.79 -35.54
CA SER A 152 17.50 7.72 -36.55
C SER A 152 18.72 7.18 -37.30
N ALA A 153 19.57 6.38 -36.65
CA ALA A 153 20.74 5.76 -37.29
C ALA A 153 20.34 4.62 -38.24
N ARG A 154 19.30 3.84 -37.90
CA ARG A 154 18.78 2.75 -38.75
C ARG A 154 17.76 3.22 -39.80
N GLY A 155 17.08 4.34 -39.57
CA GLY A 155 16.04 4.88 -40.46
C GLY A 155 16.55 5.32 -41.84
N GLY A 156 17.84 5.60 -42.00
CA GLY A 156 18.44 5.87 -43.31
C GLY A 156 18.53 4.64 -44.20
N ALA A 157 18.94 3.49 -43.65
CA ALA A 157 19.18 2.28 -44.44
C ALA A 157 17.90 1.48 -44.73
N PHE A 158 16.93 1.47 -43.81
CA PHE A 158 15.70 0.68 -43.98
C PHE A 158 14.67 1.36 -44.90
N ALA A 159 14.60 2.70 -44.87
CA ALA A 159 13.71 3.46 -45.76
C ALA A 159 14.13 3.38 -47.24
N GLU A 160 15.43 3.25 -47.54
CA GLU A 160 15.90 3.00 -48.92
C GLU A 160 15.58 1.59 -49.42
N ILE A 161 15.64 0.59 -48.55
CA ILE A 161 15.32 -0.81 -48.91
C ILE A 161 13.82 -0.96 -49.19
N GLU A 162 12.95 -0.36 -48.36
CA GLU A 162 11.49 -0.43 -48.54
C GLU A 162 11.04 0.29 -49.83
N GLN A 163 11.65 1.45 -50.15
CA GLN A 163 11.37 2.18 -51.39
C GLN A 163 11.92 1.47 -52.64
N ALA A 164 13.02 0.71 -52.51
CA ALA A 164 13.56 -0.09 -53.60
C ALA A 164 12.67 -1.29 -53.93
N ASP A 165 12.14 -1.98 -52.92
CA ASP A 165 11.23 -3.12 -53.09
C ASP A 165 9.88 -2.70 -53.69
N GLU A 166 9.32 -1.55 -53.29
CA GLU A 166 8.11 -1.01 -53.90
C GLU A 166 8.29 -0.63 -55.37
N LYS A 167 9.44 -0.04 -55.73
CA LYS A 167 9.78 0.27 -57.13
C LYS A 167 9.92 -0.99 -57.98
N GLN A 168 10.52 -2.06 -57.44
CA GLN A 168 10.64 -3.33 -58.17
C GLN A 168 9.29 -4.02 -58.39
N LYS A 169 8.39 -4.01 -57.39
CA LYS A 169 7.02 -4.54 -57.55
C LYS A 169 6.25 -3.81 -58.64
N ARG A 170 6.24 -2.47 -58.61
CA ARG A 170 5.56 -1.65 -59.62
C ARG A 170 6.11 -1.86 -61.04
N LYS A 171 7.42 -2.14 -61.17
CA LYS A 171 8.04 -2.43 -62.47
C LYS A 171 7.58 -3.80 -63.03
N LYS A 172 7.55 -4.83 -62.18
CA LYS A 172 7.07 -6.17 -62.56
C LYS A 172 5.58 -6.19 -62.94
N GLU A 173 4.74 -5.46 -62.21
CA GLU A 173 3.31 -5.33 -62.54
C GLU A 173 3.08 -4.66 -63.90
N ARG A 174 3.85 -3.62 -64.23
CA ARG A 174 3.78 -2.96 -65.54
C ARG A 174 4.23 -3.86 -66.69
N GLU A 175 5.24 -4.70 -66.47
CA GLU A 175 5.67 -5.70 -67.47
C GLU A 175 4.63 -6.78 -67.70
N GLN A 176 4.04 -7.32 -66.63
CA GLN A 176 2.95 -8.30 -66.74
C GLN A 176 1.71 -7.71 -67.44
N GLN A 177 1.36 -6.45 -67.16
CA GLN A 177 0.28 -5.76 -67.87
C GLN A 177 0.61 -5.60 -69.37
N ARG A 178 1.86 -5.27 -69.72
CA ARG A 178 2.30 -5.16 -71.12
C ARG A 178 2.27 -6.49 -71.85
N GLU A 179 2.68 -7.59 -71.22
CA GLU A 179 2.58 -8.94 -71.81
C GLU A 179 1.12 -9.35 -72.02
N ARG A 180 0.23 -9.11 -71.05
CA ARG A 180 -1.20 -9.39 -71.20
C ARG A 180 -1.82 -8.65 -72.39
N LEU A 181 -1.43 -7.40 -72.63
CA LEU A 181 -1.92 -6.62 -73.79
C LEU A 181 -1.37 -7.11 -75.14
N ARG A 182 -0.23 -7.81 -75.17
CA ARG A 182 0.34 -8.39 -76.41
C ARG A 182 -0.34 -9.69 -76.83
N LEU A 183 -0.92 -10.42 -75.89
CA LEU A 183 -1.62 -11.69 -76.13
C LEU A 183 -3.09 -11.51 -76.57
N VAL A 184 -3.59 -10.28 -76.61
CA VAL A 184 -4.98 -9.93 -76.97
C VAL A 184 -5.07 -9.37 -78.41
N ARG A 185 -3.97 -9.43 -79.17
CA ARG A 185 -3.90 -9.06 -80.60
C ARG A 185 -3.81 -10.30 -81.46
#